data_AF-A0A1D2M3B8-F1
#
_entry.id   AF-A0A1D2M3B8-F1
#
_cell.length_a   1.000
_cell.length_b   1.000
_cell.length_c   1.000
_cell.angle_alpha   90.00
_cell.angle_beta   90.00
_cell.angle_gamma   90.00
#
_symmetry.space_group_name_H-M   'P 1'
#
loop_
_entity.id
_entity.type
_entity.pdbx_description
1 polymer ?
#
loop_
_entity_poly.entity_id
_entity_poly.type
_entity_poly.pdbx_seq_one_letter_code
_entity_poly.pdbx_strand_id
1 'polypeptide(L)'
;MGNVVDLARPAFGGPPRIPKDNSWTGITWDDFIRTRVAQNHISPDNGYVLCGFEVPEPVLETILSRVSDEDILQCNSVCRAWKDLITRKSFWKKCYERQGINWNKIPSQIREKPEGWIVLYSHFRYGTFSKNFIKNPSGHRAFDGWSIYTNGGDMWRVEDVPCGCHELPESSFFGPDTSCFVSSYQWCSKYYIVDLWNEGLNPTVMRISLPLQIKCSQMYATRFDCGGIFKWELRLLDSQEKIIREHKLYIERPPSTQWETAEYGFKFKLSHADFMQQIRYLVFIHEGRDSQFWKGHYGMKFARSCVTVECLENDPEEESELEADETGHEDSSSDYGHD
;
A
#
# COMPACT_ATOMS: atom_id res chain seq x y z
N MET A 1 -3.18 -2.23 74.25
CA MET A 1 -3.38 -1.27 73.15
C MET A 1 -2.24 -1.43 72.16
N GLY A 2 -2.55 -1.66 70.87
CA GLY A 2 -1.64 -1.58 69.71
C GLY A 2 -0.70 -2.79 69.54
N ASN A 3 -1.09 -3.89 68.92
CA ASN A 3 -1.19 -4.16 67.46
C ASN A 3 0.09 -3.82 66.67
N VAL A 4 0.95 -4.83 66.49
CA VAL A 4 1.91 -4.94 65.39
C VAL A 4 1.19 -5.66 64.26
N VAL A 5 1.09 -5.00 63.10
CA VAL A 5 0.44 -5.54 61.89
C VAL A 5 1.50 -6.30 61.11
N ASP A 6 1.42 -7.62 61.12
CA ASP A 6 2.19 -8.50 60.23
C ASP A 6 1.28 -8.91 59.06
N LEU A 7 1.61 -8.44 57.86
CA LEU A 7 0.86 -8.72 56.64
C LEU A 7 1.15 -10.16 56.17
N ALA A 8 0.29 -11.08 56.59
CA ALA A 8 0.29 -12.47 56.15
C ALA A 8 -0.01 -12.58 54.64
N ARG A 9 0.83 -13.33 53.93
CA ARG A 9 0.61 -13.80 52.56
C ARG A 9 -0.70 -14.61 52.48
N PRO A 10 -1.59 -14.40 51.49
CA PRO A 10 -2.72 -15.29 51.30
C PRO A 10 -2.23 -16.62 50.73
N ALA A 11 -2.37 -17.67 51.54
CA ALA A 11 -2.26 -19.06 51.14
C ALA A 11 -3.41 -19.39 50.19
N PHE A 12 -3.13 -19.50 48.87
CA PHE A 12 -4.05 -20.14 47.93
C PHE A 12 -3.93 -21.67 48.06
N GLY A 13 -4.39 -22.18 49.20
CA GLY A 13 -4.56 -23.61 49.48
C GLY A 13 -6.02 -23.89 49.76
N GLY A 14 -6.89 -23.69 48.76
CA GLY A 14 -8.23 -24.25 48.80
C GLY A 14 -8.19 -25.73 48.44
N PRO A 15 -9.05 -26.59 49.02
CA PRO A 15 -9.11 -28.00 48.62
C PRO A 15 -9.50 -28.11 47.14
N PRO A 16 -9.12 -29.20 46.45
CA PRO A 16 -9.55 -29.43 45.08
C PRO A 16 -11.08 -29.34 45.00
N ARG A 17 -11.62 -28.59 44.04
CA ARG A 17 -13.07 -28.49 43.77
C ARG A 17 -13.70 -29.79 43.23
N ILE A 18 -13.00 -30.92 43.34
CA ILE A 18 -13.42 -32.21 42.80
C ILE A 18 -13.29 -33.25 43.94
N PRO A 19 -14.38 -33.93 44.33
CA PRO A 19 -14.34 -35.03 45.29
C PRO A 19 -13.37 -36.12 44.83
N LYS A 20 -12.61 -36.69 45.78
CA LYS A 20 -11.67 -37.81 45.51
C LYS A 20 -12.37 -39.18 45.47
N ASP A 21 -13.67 -39.25 45.75
CA ASP A 21 -14.43 -40.48 45.68
C ASP A 21 -14.95 -40.71 44.26
N ASN A 22 -14.77 -41.94 43.78
CA ASN A 22 -15.19 -42.40 42.45
C ASN A 22 -16.72 -42.52 42.34
N SER A 23 -17.48 -41.48 42.65
CA SER A 23 -18.95 -41.49 42.60
C SER A 23 -19.52 -41.15 41.22
N TRP A 24 -18.71 -41.14 40.16
CA TRP A 24 -19.17 -40.99 38.79
C TRP A 24 -19.57 -42.37 38.25
N THR A 25 -20.87 -42.65 38.16
CA THR A 25 -21.35 -43.81 37.41
C THR A 25 -21.08 -43.59 35.93
N GLY A 26 -19.99 -44.16 35.43
CA GLY A 26 -19.72 -44.35 34.00
C GLY A 26 -18.54 -43.59 33.40
N ILE A 27 -17.88 -42.68 34.14
CA ILE A 27 -16.68 -41.97 33.64
C ILE A 27 -15.64 -41.94 34.75
N THR A 28 -14.52 -42.65 34.58
CA THR A 28 -13.44 -42.69 35.56
C THR A 28 -12.48 -41.49 35.40
N TRP A 29 -11.68 -41.22 36.43
CA TRP A 29 -10.57 -40.25 36.33
C TRP A 29 -9.62 -40.60 35.17
N ASP A 30 -9.38 -41.89 34.95
CA ASP A 30 -8.59 -42.36 33.81
C ASP A 30 -9.29 -42.10 32.47
N ASP A 31 -10.62 -42.09 32.41
CA ASP A 31 -11.36 -41.69 31.21
C ASP A 31 -11.30 -40.19 30.98
N PHE A 32 -11.31 -39.36 32.03
CA PHE A 32 -11.08 -37.91 31.91
C PHE A 32 -9.65 -37.61 31.44
N ILE A 33 -8.63 -38.28 32.02
CA ILE A 33 -7.23 -38.17 31.58
C ILE A 33 -7.10 -38.67 30.14
N ARG A 34 -7.69 -39.82 29.78
CA ARG A 34 -7.66 -40.34 28.40
C ARG A 34 -8.37 -39.43 27.42
N THR A 35 -9.48 -38.79 27.79
CA THR A 35 -10.19 -37.84 26.91
C THR A 35 -9.36 -36.57 26.71
N ARG A 36 -8.70 -36.08 27.77
CA ARG A 36 -7.80 -34.91 27.71
C ARG A 36 -6.48 -35.21 26.99
N VAL A 37 -5.92 -36.40 27.18
CA VAL A 37 -4.70 -36.86 26.50
C VAL A 37 -4.99 -37.24 25.05
N ALA A 38 -6.18 -37.76 24.73
CA ALA A 38 -6.62 -38.01 23.36
C ALA A 38 -6.95 -36.70 22.62
N GLN A 39 -7.41 -35.65 23.32
CA GLN A 39 -7.45 -34.29 22.78
C GLN A 39 -6.05 -33.68 22.58
N ASN A 40 -5.04 -34.18 23.32
CA ASN A 40 -3.62 -33.85 23.18
C ASN A 40 -2.84 -34.89 22.35
N HIS A 41 -3.51 -35.72 21.54
CA HIS A 41 -2.83 -36.34 20.39
C HIS A 41 -2.60 -35.25 19.35
N ILE A 42 -1.62 -34.42 19.68
CA ILE A 42 -0.99 -33.44 18.83
C ILE A 42 -0.51 -34.21 17.62
N SER A 43 -1.18 -33.98 16.49
CA SER A 43 -0.62 -34.29 15.18
C SER A 43 0.85 -33.84 15.19
N PRO A 44 1.80 -34.68 14.76
CA PRO A 44 3.22 -34.31 14.70
C PRO A 44 3.51 -33.10 13.78
N ASP A 45 2.47 -32.57 13.12
CA ASP A 45 2.53 -31.49 12.14
C ASP A 45 1.53 -30.35 12.46
N ASN A 46 1.29 -30.05 13.74
CA ASN A 46 0.34 -28.99 14.13
C ASN A 46 0.90 -27.55 13.94
N GLY A 47 2.20 -27.40 13.66
CA GLY A 47 2.86 -26.09 13.51
C GLY A 47 3.26 -25.37 14.79
N TYR A 48 2.90 -25.88 15.97
CA TYR A 48 3.17 -25.21 17.26
C TYR A 48 4.40 -25.76 17.99
N VAL A 49 5.02 -26.83 17.49
CA VAL A 49 6.20 -27.43 18.11
C VAL A 49 7.47 -26.81 17.53
N LEU A 50 8.22 -26.07 18.35
CA LEU A 50 9.53 -25.51 18.00
C LEU A 50 10.60 -26.06 18.96
N CYS A 51 11.69 -26.58 18.40
CA CYS A 51 12.79 -27.19 19.18
C CYS A 51 12.32 -28.28 20.18
N GLY A 52 11.25 -29.01 19.86
CA GLY A 52 10.68 -30.06 20.71
C GLY A 52 9.74 -29.54 21.82
N PHE A 53 9.45 -28.25 21.87
CA PHE A 53 8.53 -27.65 22.83
C PHE A 53 7.28 -27.13 22.14
N GLU A 54 6.10 -27.39 22.72
CA GLU A 54 4.86 -26.77 22.29
C GLU A 54 4.86 -25.29 22.69
N VAL A 55 4.70 -24.42 21.69
CA VAL A 55 4.75 -22.98 21.84
C VAL A 55 3.31 -22.42 21.81
N PRO A 56 2.90 -21.63 22.82
CA PRO A 56 1.59 -20.98 22.79
C PRO A 56 1.42 -20.08 21.55
N GLU A 57 0.20 -20.05 21.02
CA GLU A 57 -0.13 -19.28 19.83
C GLU A 57 0.35 -17.80 19.86
N PRO A 58 0.19 -17.03 20.96
CA PRO A 58 0.68 -15.65 21.01
C PRO A 58 2.22 -15.51 20.93
N VAL A 59 2.94 -16.53 21.38
CA VAL A 59 4.41 -16.59 21.31
C VAL A 59 4.83 -16.90 19.88
N LEU A 60 4.19 -17.88 19.24
CA LEU A 60 4.43 -18.21 17.83
C LEU A 60 4.14 -17.02 16.91
N GLU A 61 3.02 -16.32 17.09
CA GLU A 61 2.69 -15.10 16.35
C GLU A 61 3.77 -14.02 16.54
N THR A 62 4.33 -13.91 17.75
CA THR A 62 5.44 -12.97 18.03
C THR A 62 6.73 -13.38 17.32
N ILE A 63 7.06 -14.68 17.28
CA ILE A 63 8.20 -15.22 16.54
C ILE A 63 8.02 -14.92 15.04
N LEU A 64 6.88 -15.30 14.47
CA LEU A 64 6.57 -15.07 13.06
C LEU A 64 6.61 -13.59 12.70
N SER A 65 6.16 -12.70 13.60
CA SER A 65 6.24 -11.27 13.32
C SER A 65 7.69 -10.82 13.11
N ARG A 66 8.68 -11.47 13.74
CA ARG A 66 10.11 -11.11 13.65
C ARG A 66 10.80 -11.65 12.40
N VAL A 67 10.12 -12.47 11.61
CA VAL A 67 10.59 -12.92 10.30
C VAL A 67 10.67 -11.72 9.36
N SER A 68 11.61 -11.78 8.40
CA SER A 68 11.74 -10.78 7.35
C SER A 68 10.43 -10.67 6.54
N ASP A 69 10.21 -9.51 5.95
CA ASP A 69 9.13 -9.31 4.99
C ASP A 69 9.31 -10.17 3.71
N GLU A 70 10.54 -10.59 3.39
CA GLU A 70 10.84 -11.52 2.30
C GLU A 70 10.30 -12.93 2.57
N ASP A 71 10.48 -13.42 3.80
CA ASP A 71 10.23 -14.81 4.15
C ASP A 71 8.84 -15.04 4.75
N ILE A 72 8.15 -13.98 5.21
CA ILE A 72 6.88 -14.15 5.93
C ILE A 72 5.80 -14.82 5.07
N LEU A 73 5.80 -14.61 3.75
CA LEU A 73 4.88 -15.34 2.88
C LEU A 73 5.26 -16.82 2.73
N GLN A 74 6.54 -17.17 2.78
CA GLN A 74 6.97 -18.58 2.77
C GLN A 74 6.53 -19.29 4.04
N CYS A 75 6.43 -18.57 5.17
CA CYS A 75 5.87 -19.10 6.40
C CYS A 75 4.40 -19.55 6.26
N ASN A 76 3.61 -18.98 5.32
CA ASN A 76 2.25 -19.47 5.03
C ASN A 76 2.23 -20.90 4.46
N SER A 77 3.31 -21.33 3.82
CA SER A 77 3.42 -22.64 3.17
C SER A 77 3.96 -23.73 4.10
N VAL A 78 4.35 -23.38 5.32
CA VAL A 78 4.87 -24.35 6.31
C VAL A 78 3.76 -25.26 6.80
N CYS A 79 2.67 -24.70 7.32
CA CYS A 79 1.51 -25.48 7.77
C CYS A 79 0.26 -24.60 7.91
N ARG A 80 -0.90 -25.23 8.14
CA ARG A 80 -2.18 -24.53 8.32
C ARG A 80 -2.16 -23.55 9.49
N ALA A 81 -1.57 -23.93 10.63
CA ALA A 81 -1.51 -23.06 11.80
C ALA A 81 -0.75 -21.76 11.55
N TRP A 82 0.38 -21.82 10.82
CA TRP A 82 1.16 -20.62 10.49
C TRP A 82 0.43 -19.74 9.52
N LYS A 83 -0.17 -20.33 8.49
CA LYS A 83 -1.06 -19.62 7.55
C LYS A 83 -2.18 -18.90 8.30
N ASP A 84 -2.87 -19.60 9.19
CA ASP A 84 -3.98 -19.07 9.97
C ASP A 84 -3.54 -17.96 10.94
N LEU A 85 -2.27 -17.90 11.34
CA LEU A 85 -1.73 -16.81 12.15
C LEU A 85 -1.39 -15.59 11.30
N ILE A 86 -0.70 -15.81 10.18
CA ILE A 86 -0.19 -14.73 9.30
C ILE A 86 -1.34 -14.01 8.59
N THR A 87 -2.47 -14.68 8.33
CA THR A 87 -3.64 -14.04 7.73
C THR A 87 -4.46 -13.19 8.72
N ARG A 88 -4.13 -13.22 10.02
CA ARG A 88 -4.88 -12.46 11.04
C ARG A 88 -4.54 -10.98 11.05
N LYS A 89 -5.56 -10.18 11.31
CA LYS A 89 -5.43 -8.74 11.59
C LYS A 89 -4.46 -8.45 12.76
N SER A 90 -4.52 -9.25 13.84
CA SER A 90 -3.67 -9.07 15.02
C SER A 90 -2.18 -9.18 14.70
N PHE A 91 -1.83 -10.11 13.81
CA PHE A 91 -0.47 -10.35 13.36
C PHE A 91 0.10 -9.11 12.65
N TRP A 92 -0.64 -8.56 11.69
CA TRP A 92 -0.20 -7.37 10.94
C TRP A 92 -0.15 -6.12 11.81
N LYS A 93 -1.11 -5.94 12.72
CA LYS A 93 -1.05 -4.85 13.70
C LYS A 93 0.27 -4.88 14.48
N LYS A 94 0.66 -6.06 14.99
CA LYS A 94 1.92 -6.29 15.69
C LYS A 94 3.15 -6.04 14.81
N CYS A 95 3.07 -6.39 13.52
CA CYS A 95 4.13 -6.12 12.54
C CYS A 95 4.34 -4.62 12.35
N TYR A 96 3.26 -3.88 12.10
CA TYR A 96 3.26 -2.44 11.85
C TYR A 96 3.73 -1.63 13.07
N GLU A 97 3.22 -1.93 14.26
CA GLU A 97 3.58 -1.22 15.50
C GLU A 97 5.08 -1.29 15.79
N ARG A 98 5.73 -2.43 15.50
CA ARG A 98 7.19 -2.56 15.66
C ARG A 98 8.01 -1.75 14.67
N GLN A 99 7.48 -1.52 13.47
CA GLN A 99 8.12 -0.65 12.49
C GLN A 99 7.77 0.84 12.70
N GLY A 100 7.02 1.16 13.76
CA GLY A 100 6.57 2.54 14.01
C GLY A 100 5.51 3.02 13.02
N ILE A 101 4.92 2.12 12.22
CA ILE A 101 3.84 2.47 11.30
C ILE A 101 2.54 2.55 12.10
N ASN A 102 1.89 3.70 12.05
CA ASN A 102 0.64 3.91 12.77
C ASN A 102 -0.50 3.10 12.13
N TRP A 103 -0.90 2.01 12.78
CA TRP A 103 -2.00 1.13 12.36
C TRP A 103 -3.31 1.88 12.07
N ASN A 104 -3.59 2.95 12.80
CA ASN A 104 -4.83 3.71 12.65
C ASN A 104 -4.85 4.56 11.37
N LYS A 105 -3.69 4.80 10.74
CA LYS A 105 -3.59 5.46 9.42
C LYS A 105 -3.86 4.51 8.26
N ILE A 106 -3.92 3.21 8.51
CA ILE A 106 -4.31 2.24 7.48
C ILE A 106 -5.83 2.30 7.30
N PRO A 107 -6.32 2.45 6.06
CA PRO A 107 -7.74 2.53 5.75
C PRO A 107 -8.54 1.39 6.38
N SER A 108 -9.70 1.71 6.97
CA SER A 108 -10.64 0.74 7.54
C SER A 108 -11.02 -0.34 6.51
N GLN A 109 -11.28 0.07 5.26
CA GLN A 109 -11.63 -0.85 4.16
C GLN A 109 -10.55 -1.89 3.82
N ILE A 110 -9.31 -1.68 4.28
CA ILE A 110 -8.26 -2.69 4.18
C ILE A 110 -8.20 -3.51 5.46
N ARG A 111 -8.03 -2.84 6.61
CA ARG A 111 -7.71 -3.53 7.87
C ARG A 111 -8.86 -4.34 8.47
N GLU A 112 -10.10 -4.10 8.03
CA GLU A 112 -11.29 -4.81 8.50
C GLU A 112 -11.72 -5.95 7.56
N LYS A 113 -11.21 -6.00 6.31
CA LYS A 113 -11.54 -7.08 5.36
C LYS A 113 -10.79 -8.38 5.70
N PRO A 114 -11.42 -9.57 5.57
CA PRO A 114 -10.75 -10.86 5.78
C PRO A 114 -9.48 -11.03 4.92
N GLU A 115 -9.54 -10.65 3.65
CA GLU A 115 -8.41 -10.69 2.71
C GLU A 115 -7.48 -9.47 2.80
N GLY A 116 -7.75 -8.52 3.70
CA GLY A 116 -6.98 -7.30 3.89
C GLY A 116 -5.49 -7.54 4.19
N TRP A 117 -5.15 -8.69 4.76
CA TRP A 117 -3.78 -9.11 5.05
C TRP A 117 -2.87 -9.09 3.81
N ILE A 118 -3.40 -9.32 2.61
CA ILE A 118 -2.64 -9.28 1.34
C ILE A 118 -2.15 -7.85 1.07
N VAL A 119 -3.02 -6.87 1.30
CA VAL A 119 -2.72 -5.45 1.14
C VAL A 119 -1.80 -4.97 2.25
N LEU A 120 -2.00 -5.45 3.49
CA LEU A 120 -1.12 -5.15 4.62
C LEU A 120 0.30 -5.67 4.37
N TYR A 121 0.45 -6.89 3.86
CA TYR A 121 1.75 -7.41 3.43
C TYR A 121 2.38 -6.52 2.36
N SER A 122 1.62 -6.19 1.32
CA SER A 122 2.11 -5.33 0.22
C SER A 122 2.60 -3.99 0.74
N HIS A 123 1.82 -3.31 1.59
CA HIS A 123 2.22 -2.05 2.18
C HIS A 123 3.42 -2.19 3.12
N PHE A 124 3.45 -3.24 3.95
CA PHE A 124 4.57 -3.51 4.88
C PHE A 124 5.89 -3.71 4.15
N ARG A 125 5.88 -4.46 3.04
CA ARG A 125 7.06 -4.78 2.24
C ARG A 125 7.46 -3.64 1.29
N TYR A 126 6.50 -3.10 0.56
CA TYR A 126 6.76 -2.20 -0.56
C TYR A 126 6.45 -0.73 -0.26
N GLY A 127 5.79 -0.40 0.85
CA GLY A 127 5.36 0.98 1.14
C GLY A 127 4.31 1.50 0.15
N THR A 128 3.46 0.62 -0.39
CA THR A 128 2.56 0.86 -1.54
C THR A 128 1.66 2.10 -1.42
N PHE A 129 1.35 2.56 -0.20
CA PHE A 129 0.49 3.73 0.07
C PHE A 129 1.22 4.88 0.78
N SER A 130 2.55 4.82 0.87
CA SER A 130 3.35 5.76 1.67
C SER A 130 4.62 6.26 0.95
N LYS A 131 4.78 5.93 -0.33
CA LYS A 131 5.93 6.34 -1.15
C LYS A 131 5.51 7.03 -2.45
N ASN A 132 6.43 7.80 -3.01
CA ASN A 132 6.41 8.17 -4.42
C ASN A 132 6.97 7.03 -5.27
N PHE A 133 6.26 6.60 -6.30
CA PHE A 133 6.75 5.57 -7.23
C PHE A 133 7.84 6.09 -8.19
N ILE A 134 8.00 7.41 -8.33
CA ILE A 134 9.10 8.04 -9.08
C ILE A 134 10.30 8.26 -8.13
N LYS A 135 11.40 7.52 -8.38
CA LYS A 135 12.57 7.50 -7.48
C LYS A 135 13.49 8.72 -7.61
N ASN A 136 13.49 9.38 -8.75
CA ASN A 136 14.30 10.57 -9.04
C ASN A 136 13.40 11.72 -9.54
N PRO A 137 12.55 12.28 -8.66
CA PRO A 137 11.45 13.17 -9.07
C PRO A 137 11.91 14.57 -9.48
N SER A 138 13.14 14.95 -9.09
CA SER A 138 13.67 16.31 -9.22
C SER A 138 15.05 16.37 -9.90
N GLY A 139 15.64 15.23 -10.27
CA GLY A 139 16.90 15.19 -11.02
C GLY A 139 18.17 15.13 -10.16
N HIS A 140 18.08 14.95 -8.84
CA HIS A 140 19.24 14.87 -7.94
C HIS A 140 20.21 13.73 -8.31
N ARG A 141 19.72 12.70 -9.03
CA ARG A 141 20.52 11.63 -9.66
C ARG A 141 20.55 11.75 -11.18
N ALA A 142 20.75 12.97 -11.69
CA ALA A 142 20.65 13.28 -13.11
C ALA A 142 19.34 12.74 -13.72
N PHE A 143 19.41 11.85 -14.71
CA PHE A 143 18.25 11.23 -15.36
C PHE A 143 18.01 9.78 -14.93
N ASP A 144 18.55 9.33 -13.80
CA ASP A 144 18.32 7.96 -13.30
C ASP A 144 16.82 7.61 -13.26
N GLY A 145 16.46 6.47 -13.85
CA GLY A 145 15.07 5.99 -14.04
C GLY A 145 14.25 6.69 -15.14
N TRP A 146 14.70 7.82 -15.67
CA TRP A 146 14.02 8.53 -16.76
C TRP A 146 14.57 8.14 -18.13
N SER A 147 13.67 7.94 -19.09
CA SER A 147 14.02 7.75 -20.50
C SER A 147 13.73 9.01 -21.28
N ILE A 148 14.75 9.55 -21.95
CA ILE A 148 14.61 10.75 -22.79
C ILE A 148 14.11 10.31 -24.17
N TYR A 149 12.97 10.85 -24.59
CA TYR A 149 12.38 10.57 -25.90
C TYR A 149 12.85 11.59 -26.95
N THR A 150 12.72 12.89 -26.63
CA THR A 150 13.17 13.99 -27.49
C THR A 150 14.08 14.91 -26.69
N ASN A 151 15.17 15.38 -27.30
CA ASN A 151 16.16 16.19 -26.62
C ASN A 151 16.59 17.38 -27.49
N GLY A 152 15.64 18.25 -27.82
CA GLY A 152 15.88 19.37 -28.75
C GLY A 152 16.73 20.49 -28.16
N GLY A 153 17.23 21.37 -29.04
CA GLY A 153 18.00 22.55 -28.65
C GLY A 153 19.30 22.18 -27.94
N ASP A 154 19.58 22.87 -26.83
CA ASP A 154 20.72 22.57 -25.95
C ASP A 154 20.42 21.41 -24.96
N MET A 155 19.39 20.61 -25.24
CA MET A 155 19.00 19.40 -24.51
C MET A 155 18.44 19.65 -23.10
N TRP A 156 17.97 18.59 -22.45
CA TRP A 156 17.66 18.57 -21.04
C TRP A 156 18.92 18.81 -20.21
N ARG A 157 18.76 19.59 -19.14
CA ARG A 157 19.76 19.74 -18.08
C ARG A 157 19.11 19.55 -16.72
N VAL A 158 19.92 19.15 -15.74
CA VAL A 158 19.58 19.28 -14.33
C VAL A 158 20.27 20.51 -13.77
N GLU A 159 19.52 21.33 -13.05
CA GLU A 159 20.04 22.40 -12.22
C GLU A 159 20.01 21.95 -10.76
N ASP A 160 21.12 22.09 -10.03
CA ASP A 160 21.19 21.73 -8.60
C ASP A 160 20.30 22.65 -7.74
N VAL A 161 20.15 23.91 -8.18
CA VAL A 161 19.20 24.89 -7.64
C VAL A 161 18.51 25.59 -8.82
N PRO A 162 17.18 25.78 -8.80
CA PRO A 162 16.45 26.34 -9.94
C PRO A 162 16.92 27.76 -10.27
N CYS A 163 17.39 27.95 -11.50
CA CYS A 163 17.95 29.22 -11.97
C CYS A 163 16.89 30.10 -12.63
N GLY A 164 16.71 31.32 -12.14
CA GLY A 164 15.76 32.28 -12.72
C GLY A 164 14.30 32.07 -12.29
N CYS A 165 14.06 31.29 -11.24
CA CYS A 165 12.79 31.21 -10.54
C CYS A 165 13.05 31.08 -9.03
N HIS A 166 12.01 30.98 -8.21
CA HIS A 166 12.18 30.70 -6.79
C HIS A 166 12.73 29.28 -6.56
N GLU A 167 13.40 29.11 -5.42
CA GLU A 167 13.79 27.79 -4.93
C GLU A 167 12.57 26.89 -4.72
N LEU A 168 12.78 25.58 -4.69
CA LEU A 168 11.71 24.64 -4.40
C LEU A 168 11.19 24.83 -2.96
N PRO A 169 9.87 24.94 -2.74
CA PRO A 169 9.29 25.07 -1.38
C PRO A 169 9.70 23.89 -0.50
N GLU A 170 9.94 24.02 0.80
CA GLU A 170 10.29 22.83 1.62
C GLU A 170 9.21 21.73 1.59
N SER A 171 9.61 20.46 1.62
CA SER A 171 8.67 19.33 1.68
C SER A 171 9.30 18.12 2.36
N SER A 172 8.71 17.69 3.48
CA SER A 172 9.13 16.46 4.17
C SER A 172 8.92 15.19 3.34
N PHE A 173 7.99 15.22 2.37
CA PHE A 173 7.70 14.07 1.51
C PHE A 173 8.76 13.86 0.42
N PHE A 174 9.28 14.94 -0.18
CA PHE A 174 10.32 14.86 -1.21
C PHE A 174 11.74 14.94 -0.65
N GLY A 175 11.88 15.24 0.65
CA GLY A 175 13.18 15.40 1.29
C GLY A 175 13.87 16.73 0.96
N PRO A 176 15.18 16.84 1.22
CA PRO A 176 15.93 18.09 1.12
C PRO A 176 16.34 18.46 -0.31
N ASP A 177 15.96 17.67 -1.32
CA ASP A 177 16.42 17.88 -2.70
C ASP A 177 15.89 19.20 -3.29
N THR A 178 16.82 20.03 -3.77
CA THR A 178 16.53 21.34 -4.37
C THR A 178 16.60 21.34 -5.89
N SER A 179 17.04 20.25 -6.52
CA SER A 179 17.30 20.22 -7.97
C SER A 179 16.03 20.31 -8.82
N CYS A 180 16.18 20.66 -10.10
CA CYS A 180 15.11 20.52 -11.09
C CYS A 180 15.63 20.14 -12.47
N PHE A 181 14.78 19.53 -13.28
CA PHE A 181 15.01 19.38 -14.71
C PHE A 181 14.64 20.68 -15.42
N VAL A 182 15.42 21.10 -16.42
CA VAL A 182 15.12 22.28 -17.25
C VAL A 182 15.24 21.93 -18.73
N SER A 183 14.24 22.33 -19.52
CA SER A 183 14.21 22.13 -20.96
C SER A 183 14.89 23.30 -21.70
N SER A 184 15.18 23.08 -22.98
CA SER A 184 15.76 24.10 -23.87
C SER A 184 14.68 24.81 -24.72
N TYR A 185 15.09 25.43 -25.83
CA TYR A 185 14.26 26.20 -26.76
C TYR A 185 13.53 25.37 -27.82
N GLN A 186 13.86 24.09 -27.92
CA GLN A 186 13.07 23.09 -28.65
C GLN A 186 12.48 22.07 -27.68
N TRP A 187 11.52 21.29 -28.16
CA TRP A 187 10.86 20.27 -27.35
C TRP A 187 11.87 19.30 -26.75
N CYS A 188 11.88 19.24 -25.42
CA CYS A 188 12.55 18.22 -24.64
C CYS A 188 11.46 17.38 -23.97
N SER A 189 11.55 16.06 -24.09
CA SER A 189 10.53 15.10 -23.67
C SER A 189 11.20 13.93 -22.97
N LYS A 190 10.69 13.55 -21.80
CA LYS A 190 11.16 12.37 -21.08
C LYS A 190 10.01 11.69 -20.35
N TYR A 191 10.16 10.40 -20.11
CA TYR A 191 9.15 9.59 -19.44
C TYR A 191 9.73 8.69 -18.36
N TYR A 192 8.88 8.30 -17.42
CA TYR A 192 9.16 7.33 -16.37
C TYR A 192 8.09 6.25 -16.43
N ILE A 193 8.50 4.98 -16.36
CA ILE A 193 7.57 3.84 -16.32
C ILE A 193 7.58 3.26 -14.92
N VAL A 194 6.40 3.19 -14.31
CA VAL A 194 6.17 2.48 -13.05
C VAL A 194 5.56 1.13 -13.39
N ASP A 195 6.27 0.04 -13.09
CA ASP A 195 5.65 -1.30 -13.01
C ASP A 195 4.94 -1.42 -11.67
N LEU A 196 3.63 -1.20 -11.70
CA LEU A 196 2.80 -1.14 -10.50
C LEU A 196 2.82 -2.50 -9.77
N TRP A 197 2.88 -3.61 -10.51
CA TRP A 197 2.88 -4.94 -9.92
C TRP A 197 4.18 -5.21 -9.17
N ASN A 198 5.33 -4.89 -9.78
CA ASN A 198 6.63 -5.02 -9.14
C ASN A 198 6.80 -4.09 -7.93
N GLU A 199 6.09 -2.97 -7.91
CA GLU A 199 6.08 -2.02 -6.79
C GLU A 199 5.03 -2.36 -5.71
N GLY A 200 4.44 -3.56 -5.77
CA GLY A 200 3.53 -4.12 -4.75
C GLY A 200 2.04 -3.92 -5.03
N LEU A 201 1.69 -3.16 -6.06
CA LEU A 201 0.32 -2.83 -6.46
C LEU A 201 -0.16 -3.79 -7.55
N ASN A 202 -0.22 -5.09 -7.25
CA ASN A 202 -0.74 -6.11 -8.16
C ASN A 202 -2.29 -6.09 -8.22
N PRO A 203 -2.93 -6.83 -9.15
CA PRO A 203 -4.39 -6.80 -9.31
C PRO A 203 -5.18 -7.13 -8.05
N THR A 204 -4.72 -8.11 -7.27
CA THR A 204 -5.38 -8.49 -6.01
C THR A 204 -5.29 -7.37 -5.00
N VAL A 205 -4.13 -6.74 -4.86
CA VAL A 205 -3.92 -5.59 -3.96
C VAL A 205 -4.80 -4.42 -4.39
N MET A 206 -4.82 -4.07 -5.68
CA MET A 206 -5.68 -3.01 -6.21
C MET A 206 -7.15 -3.30 -5.92
N ARG A 207 -7.64 -4.51 -6.27
CA ARG A 207 -9.04 -4.91 -6.07
C ARG A 207 -9.49 -4.79 -4.62
N ILE A 208 -8.70 -5.30 -3.67
CA ILE A 208 -9.05 -5.26 -2.24
C ILE A 208 -9.04 -3.82 -1.71
N SER A 209 -8.16 -2.98 -2.26
CA SER A 209 -8.00 -1.57 -1.87
C SER A 209 -9.08 -0.64 -2.42
N LEU A 210 -9.94 -1.10 -3.34
CA LEU A 210 -11.03 -0.29 -3.87
C LEU A 210 -11.99 0.17 -2.75
N PRO A 211 -12.51 1.42 -2.84
CA PRO A 211 -12.21 2.43 -3.87
C PRO A 211 -10.82 3.05 -3.68
N LEU A 212 -10.11 3.33 -4.79
CA LEU A 212 -8.73 3.82 -4.77
C LEU A 212 -8.46 4.85 -5.87
N GLN A 213 -7.40 5.64 -5.69
CA GLN A 213 -6.90 6.57 -6.68
C GLN A 213 -5.40 6.39 -6.89
N ILE A 214 -4.97 6.30 -8.15
CA ILE A 214 -3.57 6.51 -8.53
C ILE A 214 -3.40 8.01 -8.80
N LYS A 215 -2.81 8.74 -7.85
CA LYS A 215 -2.64 10.19 -7.92
C LYS A 215 -1.28 10.52 -8.53
N CYS A 216 -1.29 11.43 -9.49
CA CYS A 216 -0.11 11.93 -10.18
C CYS A 216 -0.02 13.44 -9.99
N SER A 217 1.19 13.96 -9.82
CA SER A 217 1.44 15.39 -9.85
C SER A 217 2.78 15.76 -10.48
N GLN A 218 2.85 16.97 -11.03
CA GLN A 218 4.05 17.55 -11.61
C GLN A 218 4.19 19.00 -11.13
N MET A 219 5.26 19.32 -10.41
CA MET A 219 5.61 20.72 -10.18
C MET A 219 6.35 21.31 -11.36
N TYR A 220 5.96 22.51 -11.77
CA TYR A 220 6.54 23.18 -12.92
C TYR A 220 6.68 24.69 -12.69
N ALA A 221 7.66 25.28 -13.35
CA ALA A 221 7.89 26.72 -13.34
C ALA A 221 8.48 27.19 -14.68
N THR A 222 8.37 28.49 -14.92
CA THR A 222 9.10 29.21 -15.97
C THR A 222 10.19 30.06 -15.34
N ARG A 223 10.87 30.90 -16.13
CA ARG A 223 11.82 31.88 -15.60
C ARG A 223 11.17 33.26 -15.50
N PHE A 224 11.81 34.16 -14.76
CA PHE A 224 11.41 35.58 -14.68
C PHE A 224 11.44 36.30 -16.04
N ASP A 225 12.31 35.88 -16.95
CA ASP A 225 12.60 36.53 -18.24
C ASP A 225 12.05 35.77 -19.46
N CYS A 226 11.60 34.53 -19.29
CA CYS A 226 11.11 33.70 -20.38
C CYS A 226 9.98 32.77 -19.92
N GLY A 227 8.91 32.73 -20.71
CA GLY A 227 7.81 31.78 -20.54
C GLY A 227 8.15 30.42 -21.15
N GLY A 228 7.19 29.52 -21.14
CA GLY A 228 7.37 28.19 -21.70
C GLY A 228 6.06 27.45 -21.95
N ILE A 229 6.19 26.32 -22.61
CA ILE A 229 5.09 25.43 -22.97
C ILE A 229 5.33 24.08 -22.33
N PHE A 230 4.35 23.60 -21.56
CA PHE A 230 4.36 22.33 -20.86
C PHE A 230 3.29 21.40 -21.45
N LYS A 231 3.71 20.20 -21.84
CA LYS A 231 2.80 19.08 -22.12
C LYS A 231 2.99 18.00 -21.08
N TRP A 232 1.88 17.50 -20.55
CA TRP A 232 1.87 16.39 -19.61
C TRP A 232 0.99 15.28 -20.15
N GLU A 233 1.48 14.06 -20.10
CA GLU A 233 0.71 12.89 -20.49
C GLU A 233 0.92 11.77 -19.49
N LEU A 234 -0.19 11.19 -19.04
CA LEU A 234 -0.22 10.06 -18.14
C LEU A 234 -0.96 8.94 -18.84
N ARG A 235 -0.38 7.73 -18.85
CA ARG A 235 -1.00 6.56 -19.47
C ARG A 235 -1.00 5.40 -18.50
N LEU A 236 -2.14 4.74 -18.37
CA LEU A 236 -2.24 3.41 -17.78
C LEU A 236 -2.19 2.40 -18.91
N LEU A 237 -1.34 1.38 -18.76
CA LEU A 237 -1.12 0.34 -19.75
C LEU A 237 -1.38 -1.04 -19.15
N ASP A 238 -1.75 -1.97 -20.02
CA ASP A 238 -1.87 -3.38 -19.69
C ASP A 238 -0.55 -4.15 -19.76
N SER A 239 -0.62 -5.47 -19.54
CA SER A 239 0.54 -6.36 -19.55
C SER A 239 1.19 -6.52 -20.93
N GLN A 240 0.48 -6.13 -22.00
CA GLN A 240 0.97 -6.08 -23.38
C GLN A 240 1.39 -4.66 -23.78
N GLU A 241 1.49 -3.74 -22.82
CA GLU A 241 1.83 -2.33 -23.03
C GLU A 241 0.81 -1.56 -23.88
N LYS A 242 -0.43 -2.04 -23.97
CA LYS A 242 -1.52 -1.32 -24.63
C LYS A 242 -2.09 -0.28 -23.68
N ILE A 243 -2.30 0.93 -24.18
CA ILE A 243 -2.94 2.02 -23.43
C ILE A 243 -4.40 1.67 -23.17
N ILE A 244 -4.79 1.66 -21.89
CA ILE A 244 -6.16 1.40 -21.42
C ILE A 244 -6.85 2.66 -20.88
N ARG A 245 -6.09 3.62 -20.33
CA ARG A 245 -6.57 4.96 -19.98
C ARG A 245 -5.45 5.98 -20.20
N GLU A 246 -5.81 7.19 -20.59
CA GLU A 246 -4.86 8.28 -20.74
C GLU A 246 -5.42 9.62 -20.22
N HIS A 247 -4.52 10.50 -19.83
CA HIS A 247 -4.79 11.90 -19.54
C HIS A 247 -3.72 12.76 -20.21
N LYS A 248 -4.15 13.86 -20.83
CA LYS A 248 -3.27 14.82 -21.50
C LYS A 248 -3.60 16.23 -21.00
N LEU A 249 -2.55 17.01 -20.75
CA LEU A 249 -2.64 18.40 -20.34
C LEU A 249 -1.66 19.24 -21.16
N TYR A 250 -2.08 20.44 -21.52
CA TYR A 250 -1.29 21.42 -22.26
C TYR A 250 -1.38 22.76 -21.54
N ILE A 251 -0.24 23.34 -21.19
CA ILE A 251 -0.14 24.62 -20.49
C ILE A 251 0.85 25.52 -21.22
N GLU A 252 0.41 26.72 -21.59
CA GLU A 252 1.28 27.83 -21.96
C GLU A 252 1.40 28.76 -20.78
N ARG A 253 2.64 29.01 -20.35
CA ARG A 253 2.93 29.80 -19.16
C ARG A 253 3.75 31.03 -19.53
N PRO A 254 3.31 32.25 -19.20
CA PRO A 254 4.15 33.44 -19.35
C PRO A 254 5.36 33.37 -18.40
N PRO A 255 6.34 34.29 -18.54
CA PRO A 255 7.41 34.42 -17.55
C PRO A 255 6.84 34.55 -16.13
N SER A 256 7.35 33.73 -15.21
CA SER A 256 6.94 33.66 -13.81
C SER A 256 8.08 33.07 -13.00
N THR A 257 8.19 33.43 -11.72
CA THR A 257 9.16 32.83 -10.79
C THR A 257 8.52 31.77 -9.89
N GLN A 258 7.20 31.62 -9.94
CA GLN A 258 6.44 30.79 -9.01
C GLN A 258 6.25 29.37 -9.52
N TRP A 259 6.53 28.40 -8.65
CA TRP A 259 6.18 27.00 -8.85
C TRP A 259 4.67 26.79 -8.75
N GLU A 260 4.13 26.04 -9.69
CA GLU A 260 2.77 25.53 -9.65
C GLU A 260 2.77 24.00 -9.79
N THR A 261 1.64 23.37 -9.45
CA THR A 261 1.48 21.93 -9.50
C THR A 261 0.33 21.58 -10.42
N ALA A 262 0.60 20.77 -11.45
CA ALA A 262 -0.44 20.07 -12.18
C ALA A 262 -0.75 18.75 -11.45
N GLU A 263 -2.03 18.44 -11.25
CA GLU A 263 -2.46 17.21 -10.58
C GLU A 263 -3.53 16.50 -11.40
N TYR A 264 -3.48 15.17 -11.40
CA TYR A 264 -4.52 14.32 -11.96
C TYR A 264 -4.51 12.99 -11.22
N GLY A 265 -5.66 12.35 -11.04
CA GLY A 265 -5.66 11.00 -10.48
C GLY A 265 -6.71 10.11 -11.09
N PHE A 266 -6.29 8.91 -11.48
CA PHE A 266 -7.16 7.86 -11.97
C PHE A 266 -7.93 7.28 -10.79
N LYS A 267 -9.22 7.62 -10.68
CA LYS A 267 -10.11 7.11 -9.64
C LYS A 267 -10.76 5.81 -10.09
N PHE A 268 -10.82 4.86 -9.17
CA PHE A 268 -11.43 3.56 -9.36
C PHE A 268 -12.38 3.27 -8.21
N LYS A 269 -13.58 2.86 -8.60
CA LYS A 269 -14.68 2.50 -7.69
C LYS A 269 -14.81 0.99 -7.56
N LEU A 270 -15.67 0.51 -6.67
CA LEU A 270 -15.90 -0.93 -6.47
C LEU A 270 -16.31 -1.64 -7.77
N SER A 271 -17.13 -1.00 -8.60
CA SER A 271 -17.55 -1.49 -9.93
C SER A 271 -16.40 -1.71 -10.93
N HIS A 272 -15.18 -1.26 -10.63
CA HIS A 272 -13.99 -1.47 -11.45
C HIS A 272 -13.16 -2.70 -11.02
N ALA A 273 -13.68 -3.57 -10.15
CA ALA A 273 -12.95 -4.74 -9.64
C ALA A 273 -12.27 -5.58 -10.75
N ASP A 274 -12.99 -5.91 -11.82
CA ASP A 274 -12.45 -6.68 -12.94
C ASP A 274 -11.46 -5.89 -13.79
N PHE A 275 -11.64 -4.57 -13.86
CA PHE A 275 -10.71 -3.68 -14.57
C PHE A 275 -9.33 -3.65 -13.93
N MET A 276 -9.21 -3.89 -12.62
CA MET A 276 -7.92 -3.84 -11.90
C MET A 276 -6.90 -4.86 -12.44
N GLN A 277 -7.38 -5.98 -13.00
CA GLN A 277 -6.51 -7.01 -13.61
C GLN A 277 -5.80 -6.53 -14.87
N GLN A 278 -6.34 -5.50 -15.52
CA GLN A 278 -5.78 -4.95 -16.75
C GLN A 278 -4.67 -3.95 -16.48
N ILE A 279 -4.60 -3.33 -15.30
CA ILE A 279 -3.64 -2.25 -15.05
C ILE A 279 -2.29 -2.84 -14.61
N ARG A 280 -1.23 -2.64 -15.40
CA ARG A 280 0.14 -3.06 -15.04
C ARG A 280 1.11 -1.90 -14.93
N TYR A 281 1.13 -1.02 -15.92
CA TYR A 281 2.10 0.07 -15.95
C TYR A 281 1.41 1.42 -15.86
N LEU A 282 2.12 2.37 -15.24
CA LEU A 282 1.86 3.79 -15.40
C LEU A 282 3.05 4.43 -16.12
N VAL A 283 2.77 5.11 -17.23
CA VAL A 283 3.76 5.91 -17.95
C VAL A 283 3.49 7.38 -17.66
N PHE A 284 4.48 8.03 -17.06
CA PHE A 284 4.46 9.45 -16.72
C PHE A 284 5.36 10.21 -17.69
N ILE A 285 4.79 11.10 -18.50
CA ILE A 285 5.49 11.82 -19.56
C ILE A 285 5.33 13.32 -19.31
N HIS A 286 6.44 14.06 -19.28
CA HIS A 286 6.40 15.51 -19.38
C HIS A 286 7.29 16.03 -20.49
N GLU A 287 6.88 17.15 -21.08
CA GLU A 287 7.59 17.81 -22.16
C GLU A 287 7.60 19.31 -21.95
N GLY A 288 8.73 19.93 -22.30
CA GLY A 288 8.95 21.35 -22.12
C GLY A 288 9.68 21.98 -23.30
N ARG A 289 9.39 23.25 -23.54
CA ARG A 289 10.22 24.17 -24.33
C ARG A 289 10.00 25.60 -23.86
N ASP A 290 10.88 26.50 -24.26
CA ASP A 290 10.64 27.92 -24.09
C ASP A 290 9.57 28.47 -25.06
N SER A 291 9.16 29.72 -24.81
CA SER A 291 8.27 30.47 -25.70
C SER A 291 9.00 31.44 -26.64
N GLN A 292 10.28 31.73 -26.42
CA GLN A 292 11.03 32.79 -27.10
C GLN A 292 12.08 32.29 -28.11
N PHE A 293 12.34 30.98 -28.15
CA PHE A 293 13.37 30.35 -28.95
C PHE A 293 14.80 30.85 -28.64
N TRP A 294 15.11 31.04 -27.36
CA TRP A 294 16.39 31.55 -26.88
C TRP A 294 17.37 30.41 -26.59
N LYS A 295 18.54 30.48 -27.22
CA LYS A 295 19.61 29.50 -27.00
C LYS A 295 19.95 29.39 -25.50
N GLY A 296 20.07 28.17 -24.99
CA GLY A 296 20.27 27.87 -23.58
C GLY A 296 19.09 27.12 -22.95
N HIS A 297 18.94 27.30 -21.63
CA HIS A 297 17.97 26.58 -20.80
C HIS A 297 16.93 27.55 -20.26
N TYR A 298 16.21 28.17 -21.19
CA TYR A 298 15.14 29.15 -20.93
C TYR A 298 13.75 28.51 -20.92
N GLY A 299 13.67 27.18 -21.11
CA GLY A 299 12.42 26.45 -21.17
C GLY A 299 11.78 26.15 -19.82
N MET A 300 10.86 25.19 -19.84
CA MET A 300 10.13 24.77 -18.65
C MET A 300 11.06 24.10 -17.64
N LYS A 301 10.83 24.38 -16.36
CA LYS A 301 11.44 23.67 -15.24
C LYS A 301 10.45 22.67 -14.67
N PHE A 302 10.94 21.49 -14.31
CA PHE A 302 10.15 20.40 -13.73
C PHE A 302 10.85 19.84 -12.50
N ALA A 303 10.10 19.67 -11.43
CA ALA A 303 10.57 19.01 -10.21
C ALA A 303 9.42 18.24 -9.56
N ARG A 304 9.73 17.41 -8.57
CA ARG A 304 8.74 16.75 -7.72
C ARG A 304 7.67 16.01 -8.51
N SER A 305 8.07 15.38 -9.61
CA SER A 305 7.22 14.43 -10.33
C SER A 305 6.79 13.34 -9.36
N CYS A 306 5.49 13.14 -9.23
CA CYS A 306 4.93 12.30 -8.19
C CYS A 306 3.91 11.34 -8.74
N VAL A 307 3.98 10.10 -8.27
CA VAL A 307 2.94 9.09 -8.41
C VAL A 307 2.76 8.48 -7.02
N THR A 308 1.54 8.50 -6.50
CA THR A 308 1.15 7.89 -5.22
C THR A 308 -0.16 7.11 -5.40
N VAL A 309 -0.49 6.27 -4.43
CA VAL A 309 -1.76 5.56 -4.38
C VAL A 309 -2.44 5.87 -3.06
N GLU A 310 -3.72 6.23 -3.14
CA GLU A 310 -4.55 6.57 -2.00
C GLU A 310 -5.81 5.69 -2.04
N CYS A 311 -6.18 5.13 -0.90
CA CYS A 311 -7.50 4.52 -0.72
C CYS A 311 -8.50 5.63 -0.45
N LEU A 312 -9.61 5.61 -1.17
CA LEU A 312 -10.69 6.57 -1.00
C LEU A 312 -11.70 6.02 0.01
N GLU A 313 -12.47 6.88 0.64
CA GLU A 313 -13.63 6.46 1.44
C GLU A 313 -14.75 5.96 0.53
N ASN A 314 -15.59 5.06 1.03
CA ASN A 314 -16.76 4.58 0.31
C ASN A 314 -17.76 5.73 0.11
N ASP A 315 -18.35 5.79 -1.08
CA ASP A 315 -19.48 6.68 -1.36
C ASP A 315 -20.76 6.02 -0.79
N PRO A 316 -21.49 6.65 0.14
CA PRO A 316 -22.67 6.05 0.77
C PRO A 316 -23.75 5.62 -0.22
N GLU A 317 -23.83 6.27 -1.39
CA GLU A 317 -24.78 5.93 -2.43
C GLU A 317 -24.45 4.57 -3.10
N GLU A 318 -23.16 4.21 -3.22
CA GLU A 318 -22.74 2.94 -3.83
C GLU A 318 -22.89 1.72 -2.92
N GLU A 319 -22.80 1.90 -1.60
CA GLU A 319 -23.10 0.82 -0.65
C GLU A 319 -24.57 0.38 -0.76
N SER A 320 -25.47 1.34 -0.99
CA SER A 320 -26.91 1.06 -1.14
C SER A 320 -27.27 0.33 -2.43
N GLU A 321 -26.55 0.57 -3.53
CA GLU A 321 -26.78 -0.10 -4.81
C GLU A 321 -26.25 -1.54 -4.81
N LEU A 322 -25.11 -1.80 -4.16
CA LEU A 322 -24.55 -3.14 -4.03
C LEU A 322 -25.38 -4.03 -3.09
N GLU A 323 -25.89 -3.49 -1.98
CA GLU A 323 -26.81 -4.20 -1.09
C GLU A 323 -28.16 -4.51 -1.76
N ALA A 324 -28.63 -3.65 -2.68
CA ALA A 324 -29.84 -3.89 -3.45
C ALA A 324 -29.68 -5.02 -4.50
N ASP A 325 -28.49 -5.16 -5.09
CA ASP A 325 -28.20 -6.19 -6.10
C ASP A 325 -28.00 -7.58 -5.44
N GLU A 326 -27.41 -7.64 -4.24
CA GLU A 326 -27.28 -8.89 -3.45
C GLU A 326 -28.63 -9.37 -2.90
N THR A 327 -29.56 -8.47 -2.55
CA THR A 327 -30.90 -8.83 -2.06
C THR A 327 -31.90 -9.15 -3.18
N GLY A 328 -31.66 -8.70 -4.40
CA GLY A 328 -32.50 -8.98 -5.58
C GLY A 328 -32.37 -10.39 -6.16
N HIS A 329 -31.43 -11.21 -5.70
CA HIS A 329 -31.19 -12.57 -6.21
C HIS A 329 -31.82 -13.71 -5.38
N GLU A 330 -32.51 -13.42 -4.26
CA GLU A 330 -33.15 -14.46 -3.43
C GLU A 330 -34.62 -14.78 -3.80
N ASP A 331 -35.29 -14.00 -4.66
CA ASP A 331 -36.75 -14.12 -4.91
C ASP A 331 -37.14 -14.75 -6.26
N SER A 332 -36.30 -15.63 -6.84
CA SER A 332 -36.69 -16.40 -8.05
C SER A 332 -36.27 -17.87 -8.02
N SER A 333 -36.66 -18.60 -6.98
CA SER A 333 -36.66 -20.07 -7.03
C SER A 333 -37.75 -20.67 -6.13
N SER A 334 -39.02 -20.50 -6.50
CA SER A 334 -40.07 -21.46 -6.17
C SER A 334 -41.29 -21.27 -7.05
N ASP A 335 -41.32 -21.91 -8.22
CA ASP A 335 -42.49 -22.72 -8.58
C ASP A 335 -42.17 -23.56 -9.82
N TYR A 336 -42.11 -24.88 -9.66
CA TYR A 336 -42.57 -25.87 -10.64
C TYR A 336 -42.35 -27.26 -10.02
N GLY A 337 -43.43 -27.81 -9.45
CA GLY A 337 -43.46 -29.18 -8.93
C GLY A 337 -44.87 -29.64 -8.58
N HIS A 338 -45.56 -30.18 -9.57
CA HIS A 338 -46.64 -31.19 -9.54
C HIS A 338 -47.90 -30.96 -8.70
N ASP A 339 -49.05 -30.79 -9.38
CA ASP A 339 -49.98 -31.91 -9.68
C ASP A 339 -50.82 -31.62 -10.93
#